data_AF-A0A2D7S3M0-F1
#
_entry.id   AF-A0A2D7S3M0-F1
#
_cell.length_a   1.000
_cell.length_b   1.000
_cell.length_c   1.000
_cell.angle_alpha   90.00
_cell.angle_beta   90.00
_cell.angle_gamma   90.00
#
_symmetry.space_group_name_H-M   'P 1'
#
loop_
_entity.id
_entity.type
_entity.pdbx_description
1 polymer ?
#
loop_
_entity_poly.entity_id
_entity_poly.type
_entity_poly.pdbx_seq_one_letter_code
_entity_poly.pdbx_strand_id
1 'polypeptide(L)'
;MKKLLLIIFTVLFAEYTVLSTNHIINTQGMTFVPSALTINLGDTVTFNNTGGAHNVNGTIATFPQNPASFSNPTGISMGWTYFHVFNTPGVYSYQCDPHLPGMVGSITVNPQIDCAGIVNGIAALDSCGTCHKSYVYSGMGVLNYVDTYADTVNFQGMFVLAGSPMDQQFNPNWINNPNSCSNTVYDIVSNSNDHTTLKIAIDSCSLDGALSGSGPFTLFAPTDAAFNNLSPGTVSSLLSNIPALTQILEHHVVTDSVMSGMLSNGQVVTTLLGTDITVTINSTGVYIDNALVTVADLVADNGVVHVIDAVLIPSTSTNSIYDIVSNSAGHTILKTAIDSCSLDGALSGPGPFTLFAPTDAAFNNLPAGTVTALLNDIPQLTDILKHHVVTDSVMSGMLSNGQVVTTLLGTDITVTINATGVYIDNALVTVADLVADNGVVHVIDAVLLPNTTSVNDYNLIGESKMYLYSTNILGKKISRNIKNQLIIDVYNDGSVIKRFNNR
;
A
#
# COMPACT_ATOMS: atom_id res chain seq x y z
N MET A 1 21.88 -50.73 -8.90
CA MET A 1 20.43 -50.81 -8.59
C MET A 1 20.17 -50.03 -7.31
N LYS A 2 19.84 -48.73 -7.42
CA LYS A 2 19.46 -47.89 -6.27
C LYS A 2 18.02 -48.28 -5.90
N LYS A 3 17.80 -48.78 -4.69
CA LYS A 3 16.45 -49.04 -4.15
C LYS A 3 15.78 -47.69 -3.90
N LEU A 4 14.77 -47.39 -4.71
CA LEU A 4 13.86 -46.27 -4.53
C LEU A 4 13.00 -46.58 -3.30
N LEU A 5 13.25 -45.90 -2.18
CA LEU A 5 12.45 -46.04 -0.98
C LEU A 5 11.21 -45.15 -1.16
N LEU A 6 10.09 -45.77 -1.55
CA LEU A 6 8.78 -45.12 -1.64
C LEU A 6 8.29 -44.87 -0.20
N ILE A 7 8.50 -43.66 0.31
CA ILE A 7 7.96 -43.25 1.61
C ILE A 7 6.47 -42.95 1.39
N ILE A 8 5.63 -43.91 1.77
CA ILE A 8 4.19 -43.73 1.84
C ILE A 8 3.91 -42.82 3.04
N PHE A 9 3.66 -41.54 2.78
CA PHE A 9 3.16 -40.63 3.81
C PHE A 9 1.71 -40.98 4.10
N THR A 10 1.48 -41.64 5.24
CA THR A 10 0.16 -41.74 5.85
C THR A 10 -0.29 -40.33 6.24
N VAL A 11 -1.27 -39.80 5.51
CA VAL A 11 -2.02 -38.59 5.88
C VAL A 11 -2.75 -38.92 7.19
N LEU A 12 -2.21 -38.44 8.32
CA LEU A 12 -2.97 -38.40 9.56
C LEU A 12 -3.97 -37.24 9.42
N PHE A 13 -5.22 -37.57 9.14
CA PHE A 13 -6.32 -36.64 9.33
C PHE A 13 -6.48 -36.42 10.84
N ALA A 14 -6.03 -35.27 11.34
CA ALA A 14 -6.46 -34.80 12.65
C ALA A 14 -7.92 -34.37 12.52
N GLU A 15 -8.85 -35.17 13.05
CA GLU A 15 -10.25 -34.81 13.15
C GLU A 15 -10.38 -33.63 14.14
N TYR A 16 -10.50 -32.42 13.60
CA TYR A 16 -10.91 -31.26 14.39
C TYR A 16 -12.43 -31.28 14.53
N THR A 17 -12.90 -31.18 15.77
CA THR A 17 -14.31 -31.06 16.11
C THR A 17 -14.77 -29.66 15.74
N VAL A 18 -15.38 -29.53 14.56
CA VAL A 18 -16.26 -28.40 14.27
C VAL A 18 -17.32 -28.38 15.38
N LEU A 19 -17.71 -27.20 15.88
CA LEU A 19 -18.83 -27.06 16.81
C LEU A 19 -20.12 -27.52 16.11
N SER A 20 -20.34 -28.83 16.09
CA SER A 20 -21.51 -29.50 15.55
C SER A 20 -22.66 -29.25 16.51
N THR A 21 -23.70 -28.57 16.02
CA THR A 21 -24.92 -28.38 16.80
C THR A 21 -25.82 -29.58 16.57
N ASN A 22 -26.47 -30.04 17.64
CA ASN A 22 -27.49 -31.08 17.53
C ASN A 22 -28.89 -30.44 17.49
N HIS A 23 -29.61 -30.68 16.40
CA HIS A 23 -30.98 -30.22 16.20
C HIS A 23 -31.97 -31.35 16.43
N ILE A 24 -33.17 -31.05 16.90
CA ILE A 24 -34.17 -32.08 17.22
C ILE A 24 -35.41 -31.91 16.35
N ILE A 25 -35.79 -33.00 15.68
CA ILE A 25 -37.05 -33.14 14.95
C ILE A 25 -37.88 -34.21 15.64
N ASN A 26 -39.03 -33.82 16.19
CA ASN A 26 -39.95 -34.76 16.83
C ASN A 26 -41.05 -35.18 15.86
N THR A 27 -41.51 -36.42 15.95
CA THR A 27 -42.82 -36.78 15.38
C THR A 27 -43.92 -36.35 16.35
N GLN A 28 -44.90 -35.58 15.86
CA GLN A 28 -46.07 -35.17 16.64
C GLN A 28 -47.32 -35.38 15.78
N GLY A 29 -48.15 -36.36 16.17
CA GLY A 29 -49.28 -36.80 15.36
C GLY A 29 -48.81 -37.24 13.97
N MET A 30 -49.33 -36.60 12.92
CA MET A 30 -49.02 -36.91 11.52
C MET A 30 -47.98 -35.96 10.91
N THR A 31 -47.15 -35.31 11.74
CA THR A 31 -46.23 -34.26 11.31
C THR A 31 -44.84 -34.41 11.93
N PHE A 32 -43.83 -33.95 11.19
CA PHE A 32 -42.49 -33.69 11.73
C PHE A 32 -42.45 -32.27 12.29
N VAL A 33 -41.90 -32.08 13.49
CA VAL A 33 -41.83 -30.79 14.16
C VAL A 33 -40.39 -30.51 14.58
N PRO A 34 -39.72 -29.51 13.95
CA PRO A 34 -40.20 -28.75 12.80
C PRO A 34 -40.25 -29.58 11.51
N SER A 35 -41.14 -29.23 10.58
CA SER A 35 -41.24 -29.91 9.27
C SER A 35 -40.20 -29.41 8.27
N ALA A 36 -39.66 -28.22 8.48
CA ALA A 36 -38.54 -27.66 7.74
C ALA A 36 -37.48 -27.18 8.73
N LEU A 37 -36.23 -27.55 8.49
CA LEU A 37 -35.10 -27.19 9.33
C LEU A 37 -33.95 -26.70 8.44
N THR A 38 -33.30 -25.61 8.83
CA THR A 38 -32.06 -25.15 8.20
C THR A 38 -30.92 -25.36 9.18
N ILE A 39 -29.86 -26.05 8.75
CA ILE A 39 -28.69 -26.39 9.56
C ILE A 39 -27.40 -26.05 8.79
N ASN A 40 -26.26 -26.11 9.49
CA ASN A 40 -24.96 -25.95 8.86
C ASN A 40 -24.32 -27.31 8.56
N LEU A 41 -23.44 -27.37 7.56
CA LEU A 41 -22.66 -28.57 7.26
C LEU A 41 -21.95 -29.09 8.52
N GLY A 42 -22.04 -30.38 8.79
CA GLY A 42 -21.46 -31.04 9.96
C GLY A 42 -22.37 -31.07 11.20
N ASP A 43 -23.54 -30.42 11.16
CA ASP A 43 -24.53 -30.53 12.23
C ASP A 43 -25.18 -31.92 12.29
N THR A 44 -25.60 -32.30 13.50
CA THR A 44 -26.36 -33.52 13.74
C THR A 44 -27.84 -33.21 13.82
N VAL A 45 -28.69 -34.03 13.20
CA VAL A 45 -30.15 -34.00 13.43
C VAL A 45 -30.57 -35.27 14.16
N THR A 46 -31.16 -35.06 15.33
CA THR A 46 -31.85 -36.07 16.13
C THR A 46 -33.31 -36.12 15.74
N PHE A 47 -33.73 -37.21 15.12
CA PHE A 47 -35.13 -37.55 14.93
C PHE A 47 -35.63 -38.34 16.14
N ASN A 48 -36.72 -37.89 16.75
CA ASN A 48 -37.28 -38.51 17.93
C ASN A 48 -38.75 -38.87 17.71
N ASN A 49 -39.07 -40.16 17.80
CA ASN A 49 -40.44 -40.64 17.77
C ASN A 49 -40.96 -40.91 19.17
N THR A 50 -41.87 -40.03 19.63
CA THR A 50 -42.45 -40.13 20.98
C THR A 50 -43.76 -40.90 21.03
N GLY A 51 -44.35 -41.27 19.87
CA GLY A 51 -45.58 -42.04 19.82
C GLY A 51 -46.06 -42.34 18.40
N GLY A 52 -46.76 -43.47 18.22
CA GLY A 52 -47.27 -43.89 16.90
C GLY A 52 -46.23 -44.64 16.04
N ALA A 53 -46.69 -45.16 14.91
CA ALA A 53 -45.89 -45.96 13.98
C ALA A 53 -45.25 -45.07 12.90
N HIS A 54 -44.06 -44.54 13.18
CA HIS A 54 -43.37 -43.60 12.28
C HIS A 54 -41.97 -44.08 11.90
N ASN A 55 -41.51 -43.61 10.75
CA ASN A 55 -40.14 -43.72 10.28
C ASN A 55 -39.71 -42.40 9.62
N VAL A 56 -38.41 -42.30 9.33
CA VAL A 56 -37.81 -41.24 8.52
C VAL A 56 -37.12 -41.92 7.37
N ASN A 57 -37.56 -41.61 6.15
CA ASN A 57 -36.97 -42.08 4.91
C ASN A 57 -36.60 -40.88 4.05
N GLY A 58 -35.31 -40.57 4.00
CA GLY A 58 -34.70 -39.57 3.11
C GLY A 58 -33.68 -40.21 2.17
N THR A 59 -33.90 -41.46 1.78
CA THR A 59 -32.99 -42.18 0.87
C THR A 59 -33.06 -41.63 -0.54
N ILE A 60 -31.98 -41.71 -1.30
CA ILE A 60 -31.94 -41.28 -2.72
C ILE A 60 -32.83 -42.14 -3.62
N ALA A 61 -33.18 -43.36 -3.18
CA ALA A 61 -34.16 -44.19 -3.86
C ALA A 61 -35.56 -43.57 -3.83
N THR A 62 -35.92 -42.91 -2.72
CA THR A 62 -37.18 -42.19 -2.56
C THR A 62 -37.09 -40.74 -3.06
N PHE A 63 -35.97 -40.07 -2.80
CA PHE A 63 -35.70 -38.68 -3.19
C PHE A 63 -34.40 -38.58 -4.00
N PRO A 64 -34.43 -38.78 -5.34
CA PRO A 64 -33.22 -38.79 -6.18
C PRO A 64 -32.40 -37.49 -6.17
N GLN A 65 -32.99 -36.39 -5.71
CA GLN A 65 -32.34 -35.07 -5.60
C GLN A 65 -31.61 -34.86 -4.27
N ASN A 66 -31.76 -35.77 -3.29
CA ASN A 66 -31.05 -35.65 -2.03
C ASN A 66 -29.54 -35.81 -2.24
N PRO A 67 -28.70 -34.96 -1.61
CA PRO A 67 -27.24 -35.07 -1.74
C PRO A 67 -26.66 -36.40 -1.20
N ALA A 68 -27.30 -37.00 -0.19
CA ALA A 68 -26.96 -38.32 0.36
C ALA A 68 -28.20 -39.00 0.96
N SER A 69 -28.15 -40.32 1.12
CA SER A 69 -29.24 -41.09 1.75
C SER A 69 -29.17 -41.05 3.27
N PHE A 70 -30.33 -40.95 3.93
CA PHE A 70 -30.47 -41.18 5.36
C PHE A 70 -31.84 -41.80 5.68
N SER A 71 -31.88 -42.65 6.71
CA SER A 71 -33.12 -43.28 7.18
C SER A 71 -32.91 -43.95 8.54
N ASN A 72 -33.94 -44.01 9.38
CA ASN A 72 -33.84 -44.72 10.66
C ASN A 72 -33.79 -46.25 10.45
N PRO A 73 -32.96 -46.99 11.23
CA PRO A 73 -32.78 -48.44 11.04
C PRO A 73 -33.86 -49.32 11.67
N THR A 74 -34.73 -48.76 12.52
CA THR A 74 -35.65 -49.51 13.41
C THR A 74 -37.03 -49.82 12.80
N GLY A 75 -37.29 -49.45 11.55
CA GLY A 75 -38.61 -49.59 10.94
C GLY A 75 -39.64 -48.59 11.48
N ILE A 76 -40.93 -48.96 11.50
CA ILE A 76 -42.09 -48.11 11.86
C ILE A 76 -42.57 -48.26 13.31
N SER A 77 -41.70 -48.62 14.26
CA SER A 77 -42.10 -48.87 15.65
C SER A 77 -42.36 -47.60 16.45
N MET A 78 -43.07 -47.73 17.58
CA MET A 78 -43.27 -46.65 18.55
C MET A 78 -42.04 -46.52 19.45
N GLY A 79 -41.59 -45.29 19.71
CA GLY A 79 -40.52 -45.01 20.68
C GLY A 79 -39.12 -45.31 20.13
N TRP A 80 -38.52 -44.35 19.42
CA TRP A 80 -37.14 -44.46 18.95
C TRP A 80 -36.48 -43.10 18.79
N THR A 81 -35.15 -43.10 18.77
CA THR A 81 -34.33 -41.92 18.47
C THR A 81 -33.29 -42.31 17.42
N TYR A 82 -33.15 -41.50 16.37
CA TYR A 82 -32.21 -41.68 15.27
C TYR A 82 -31.42 -40.40 15.05
N PHE A 83 -30.11 -40.51 14.89
CA PHE A 83 -29.21 -39.38 14.70
C PHE A 83 -28.54 -39.49 13.33
N HIS A 84 -28.43 -38.37 12.61
CA HIS A 84 -27.67 -38.31 11.36
C HIS A 84 -26.85 -37.03 11.30
N VAL A 85 -25.59 -37.15 10.87
CA VAL A 85 -24.69 -36.01 10.63
C VAL A 85 -24.72 -35.68 9.15
N PHE A 86 -25.03 -34.42 8.82
CA PHE A 86 -25.16 -33.99 7.43
C PHE A 86 -23.85 -33.37 6.91
N ASN A 87 -23.13 -34.12 6.09
CA ASN A 87 -21.78 -33.76 5.59
C ASN A 87 -21.75 -33.27 4.14
N THR A 88 -22.90 -33.08 3.49
CA THR A 88 -22.97 -32.50 2.14
C THR A 88 -23.98 -31.35 2.12
N PRO A 89 -23.62 -30.16 1.61
CA PRO A 89 -24.59 -29.07 1.49
C PRO A 89 -25.71 -29.40 0.50
N GLY A 90 -26.88 -28.81 0.70
CA GLY A 90 -28.04 -28.98 -0.17
C GLY A 90 -29.34 -29.23 0.58
N VAL A 91 -30.39 -29.55 -0.16
CA VAL A 91 -31.73 -29.79 0.39
C VAL A 91 -32.01 -31.28 0.46
N TYR A 92 -32.29 -31.77 1.66
CA TYR A 92 -32.66 -33.14 1.96
C TYR A 92 -34.14 -33.24 2.23
N SER A 93 -34.89 -33.84 1.33
CA SER A 93 -36.30 -34.17 1.53
C SER A 93 -36.43 -35.52 2.22
N TYR A 94 -37.42 -35.68 3.10
CA TYR A 94 -37.72 -36.94 3.76
C TYR A 94 -39.21 -37.09 4.04
N GLN A 95 -39.63 -38.33 4.25
CA GLN A 95 -41.02 -38.67 4.53
C GLN A 95 -41.15 -39.73 5.61
N CYS A 96 -42.38 -39.88 6.11
CA CYS A 96 -42.81 -41.07 6.82
C CYS A 96 -43.62 -41.96 5.85
N ASP A 97 -43.08 -43.12 5.49
CA ASP A 97 -43.65 -44.04 4.50
C ASP A 97 -45.09 -44.49 4.80
N PRO A 98 -45.48 -44.87 6.04
CA PRO A 98 -46.86 -45.29 6.33
C PRO A 98 -47.89 -44.15 6.28
N HIS A 99 -47.45 -42.89 6.19
CA HIS A 99 -48.29 -41.71 6.31
C HIS A 99 -48.23 -40.81 5.08
N LEU A 100 -48.07 -41.42 3.90
CA LEU A 100 -48.11 -40.72 2.63
C LEU A 100 -49.53 -40.36 2.19
N PRO A 101 -49.71 -39.21 1.50
CA PRO A 101 -48.68 -38.23 1.12
C PRO A 101 -48.42 -37.14 2.19
N GLY A 102 -48.98 -37.26 3.40
CA GLY A 102 -49.14 -36.13 4.32
C GLY A 102 -47.98 -35.82 5.26
N MET A 103 -47.15 -36.81 5.60
CA MET A 103 -46.07 -36.63 6.58
C MET A 103 -44.71 -36.54 5.89
N VAL A 104 -44.32 -35.32 5.52
CA VAL A 104 -43.06 -34.99 4.84
C VAL A 104 -42.31 -33.88 5.58
N GLY A 105 -41.01 -33.80 5.36
CA GLY A 105 -40.19 -32.71 5.84
C GLY A 105 -38.97 -32.45 4.97
N SER A 106 -38.28 -31.35 5.25
CA SER A 106 -37.07 -30.94 4.55
C SER A 106 -35.99 -30.42 5.49
N ILE A 107 -34.74 -30.74 5.20
CA ILE A 107 -33.56 -30.17 5.86
C ILE A 107 -32.73 -29.44 4.81
N THR A 108 -32.50 -28.14 4.99
CA THR A 108 -31.57 -27.36 4.17
C THR A 108 -30.24 -27.28 4.90
N VAL A 109 -29.18 -27.81 4.28
CA VAL A 109 -27.81 -27.78 4.81
C VAL A 109 -27.05 -26.68 4.10
N ASN A 110 -26.75 -25.60 4.82
CA ASN A 110 -25.95 -24.50 4.30
C ASN A 110 -24.48 -24.93 4.15
N PRO A 111 -23.79 -24.49 3.10
CA PRO A 111 -22.35 -24.69 3.01
C PRO A 111 -21.63 -23.89 4.12
N GLN A 112 -20.45 -24.34 4.52
CA GLN A 112 -19.60 -23.55 5.41
C GLN A 112 -19.01 -22.39 4.61
N ILE A 113 -18.93 -21.21 5.23
CA ILE A 113 -18.21 -20.06 4.68
C ILE A 113 -17.10 -19.77 5.69
N ASP A 114 -15.86 -19.73 5.22
CA ASP A 114 -14.73 -19.43 6.10
C ASP A 114 -14.62 -17.92 6.41
N CYS A 115 -13.65 -17.54 7.24
CA CYS A 115 -13.45 -16.14 7.61
C CYS A 115 -13.01 -15.24 6.44
N ALA A 116 -12.60 -15.82 5.30
CA ALA A 116 -12.25 -15.10 4.08
C ALA A 116 -13.44 -14.98 3.12
N GLY A 117 -14.63 -15.40 3.53
CA GLY A 117 -15.85 -15.37 2.70
C GLY A 117 -15.89 -16.46 1.63
N ILE A 118 -15.03 -17.48 1.72
CA ILE A 118 -14.94 -18.55 0.73
C ILE A 118 -15.85 -19.72 1.13
N VAL A 119 -16.71 -20.13 0.18
CA VAL A 119 -17.60 -21.28 0.35
C VAL A 119 -16.79 -22.58 0.39
N ASN A 120 -16.95 -23.34 1.47
CA ASN A 120 -16.12 -24.49 1.85
C ASN A 120 -14.63 -24.15 1.92
N GLY A 121 -14.32 -22.90 2.26
CA GLY A 121 -12.96 -22.43 2.42
C GLY A 121 -12.30 -22.99 3.68
N ILE A 122 -10.98 -22.84 3.72
CA ILE A 122 -10.10 -23.39 4.78
C ILE A 122 -9.30 -22.31 5.50
N ALA A 123 -9.75 -21.04 5.44
CA ALA A 123 -9.22 -19.99 6.29
C ALA A 123 -9.76 -20.10 7.72
N ALA A 124 -8.98 -19.65 8.70
CA ALA A 124 -9.35 -19.71 10.11
C ALA A 124 -9.05 -18.40 10.83
N LEU A 125 -9.89 -18.05 11.80
CA LEU A 125 -9.64 -16.95 12.72
C LEU A 125 -8.65 -17.40 13.79
N ASP A 126 -7.67 -16.56 14.07
CA ASP A 126 -6.84 -16.72 15.26
C ASP A 126 -7.57 -16.18 16.52
N SER A 127 -6.89 -16.18 17.67
CA SER A 127 -7.50 -15.72 18.93
C SER A 127 -7.80 -14.22 18.99
N CYS A 128 -7.31 -13.46 18.02
CA CYS A 128 -7.54 -12.02 17.88
C CYS A 128 -8.63 -11.70 16.86
N GLY A 129 -9.17 -12.71 16.17
CA GLY A 129 -10.15 -12.50 15.11
C GLY A 129 -9.50 -12.14 13.77
N THR A 130 -8.17 -12.29 13.62
CA THR A 130 -7.51 -12.13 12.33
C THR A 130 -7.75 -13.37 11.49
N CYS A 131 -8.21 -13.21 10.25
CA CYS A 131 -8.42 -14.33 9.34
C CYS A 131 -7.13 -14.71 8.61
N HIS A 132 -6.68 -15.96 8.80
CA HIS A 132 -5.49 -16.50 8.15
C HIS A 132 -5.86 -17.54 7.11
N LYS A 133 -5.25 -17.44 5.91
CA LYS A 133 -5.39 -18.44 4.85
C LYS A 133 -4.47 -19.63 5.10
N SER A 134 -4.93 -20.81 4.70
CA SER A 134 -4.07 -21.99 4.62
C SER A 134 -3.00 -21.83 3.53
N TYR A 135 -1.89 -22.56 3.63
CA TYR A 135 -0.78 -22.41 2.69
C TYR A 135 -0.01 -23.70 2.42
N VAL A 136 0.72 -23.72 1.31
CA VAL A 136 1.70 -24.75 0.99
C VAL A 136 3.09 -24.22 1.32
N TYR A 137 3.82 -24.93 2.17
CA TYR A 137 5.16 -24.62 2.61
C TYR A 137 6.18 -25.51 1.88
N SER A 138 7.23 -24.90 1.33
CA SER A 138 8.45 -25.60 0.92
C SER A 138 9.53 -25.20 1.91
N GLY A 139 10.53 -26.04 2.23
CA GLY A 139 11.51 -25.75 3.31
C GLY A 139 12.28 -24.40 3.25
N MET A 140 12.05 -23.57 2.23
CA MET A 140 12.54 -22.20 2.06
C MET A 140 11.50 -21.09 2.38
N GLY A 141 10.25 -21.43 2.76
CA GLY A 141 9.18 -20.46 3.05
C GLY A 141 7.80 -20.86 2.51
N VAL A 142 6.82 -19.95 2.68
CA VAL A 142 5.48 -20.09 2.09
C VAL A 142 5.61 -20.04 0.57
N LEU A 143 5.11 -21.10 -0.09
CA LEU A 143 5.12 -21.23 -1.55
C LEU A 143 3.87 -20.59 -2.17
N ASN A 144 2.68 -20.90 -1.62
CA ASN A 144 1.38 -20.41 -2.08
C ASN A 144 0.36 -20.43 -0.95
N TYR A 145 -0.65 -19.55 -1.01
CA TYR A 145 -1.88 -19.66 -0.21
C TYR A 145 -2.92 -20.51 -0.93
N VAL A 146 -3.81 -21.13 -0.16
CA VAL A 146 -4.77 -22.12 -0.61
C VAL A 146 -6.14 -21.77 -0.05
N ASP A 147 -7.12 -21.57 -0.92
CA ASP A 147 -8.47 -21.15 -0.50
C ASP A 147 -9.36 -22.36 -0.16
N THR A 148 -9.18 -23.51 -0.80
CA THR A 148 -9.93 -24.75 -0.55
C THR A 148 -9.03 -26.00 -0.60
N TYR A 149 -9.49 -27.13 -0.05
CA TYR A 149 -8.77 -28.41 -0.18
C TYR A 149 -8.51 -28.82 -1.63
N ALA A 150 -9.38 -28.43 -2.56
CA ALA A 150 -9.24 -28.75 -3.98
C ALA A 150 -8.00 -28.08 -4.60
N ASP A 151 -7.57 -26.94 -4.08
CA ASP A 151 -6.43 -26.19 -4.63
C ASP A 151 -5.09 -26.85 -4.29
N THR A 152 -5.06 -27.76 -3.30
CA THR A 152 -3.84 -28.43 -2.84
C THR A 152 -3.24 -29.40 -3.87
N VAL A 153 -4.04 -29.91 -4.81
CA VAL A 153 -3.61 -30.95 -5.78
C VAL A 153 -2.57 -30.45 -6.79
N ASN A 154 -2.44 -29.13 -6.95
CA ASN A 154 -1.58 -28.51 -7.95
C ASN A 154 -0.19 -28.13 -7.42
N PHE A 155 0.08 -28.35 -6.13
CA PHE A 155 1.31 -27.87 -5.50
C PHE A 155 2.17 -29.00 -4.96
N GLN A 156 3.48 -28.86 -5.12
CA GLN A 156 4.47 -29.74 -4.50
C GLN A 156 5.02 -29.04 -3.24
N GLY A 157 4.56 -29.47 -2.07
CA GLY A 157 5.00 -28.92 -0.78
C GLY A 157 4.17 -29.47 0.38
N MET A 158 4.51 -29.06 1.60
CA MET A 158 3.77 -29.42 2.80
C MET A 158 2.56 -28.50 2.93
N PHE A 159 1.36 -29.06 2.85
CA PHE A 159 0.13 -28.31 3.11
C PHE A 159 -0.01 -28.04 4.62
N VAL A 160 -0.19 -26.78 4.97
CA VAL A 160 -0.38 -26.29 6.34
C VAL A 160 -1.76 -25.63 6.40
N LEU A 161 -2.65 -26.25 7.18
CA LEU A 161 -4.00 -25.75 7.40
C LEU A 161 -3.96 -24.61 8.42
N ALA A 162 -4.62 -23.49 8.14
CA ALA A 162 -4.73 -22.36 9.06
C ALA A 162 -5.27 -22.81 10.43
N GLY A 163 -4.61 -22.38 11.50
CA GLY A 163 -4.90 -22.73 12.89
C GLY A 163 -4.50 -24.13 13.33
N SER A 164 -3.96 -24.96 12.44
CA SER A 164 -3.41 -26.26 12.83
C SER A 164 -2.19 -26.09 13.77
N PRO A 165 -1.84 -27.09 14.58
CA PRO A 165 -0.61 -27.06 15.38
C PRO A 165 0.66 -26.81 14.54
N MET A 166 0.63 -27.20 13.26
CA MET A 166 1.71 -26.99 12.32
C MET A 166 1.77 -25.52 11.86
N ASP A 167 0.62 -24.89 11.65
CA ASP A 167 0.52 -23.45 11.38
C ASP A 167 1.10 -22.64 12.56
N GLN A 168 0.72 -22.99 13.79
CA GLN A 168 1.26 -22.36 15.01
C GLN A 168 2.79 -22.46 15.15
N GLN A 169 3.42 -23.43 14.50
CA GLN A 169 4.87 -23.58 14.49
C GLN A 169 5.57 -22.72 13.42
N PHE A 170 4.90 -22.47 12.29
CA PHE A 170 5.52 -21.87 11.10
C PHE A 170 4.98 -20.47 10.76
N ASN A 171 3.84 -20.09 11.31
CA ASN A 171 3.21 -18.80 11.11
C ASN A 171 3.46 -17.92 12.35
N PRO A 172 4.47 -17.05 12.34
CA PRO A 172 4.76 -16.15 13.45
C PRO A 172 3.63 -15.13 13.69
N ASN A 173 2.71 -14.97 12.74
CA ASN A 173 1.58 -14.05 12.84
C ASN A 173 0.32 -14.72 13.44
N TRP A 174 0.34 -16.04 13.68
CA TRP A 174 -0.79 -16.73 14.30
C TRP A 174 -0.80 -16.48 15.82
N ILE A 175 -1.82 -15.77 16.32
CA ILE A 175 -1.96 -15.50 17.75
C ILE A 175 -2.92 -16.51 18.40
N ASN A 176 -2.40 -17.30 19.35
CA ASN A 176 -3.13 -18.34 20.08
C ASN A 176 -3.63 -17.91 21.46
N ASN A 177 -3.36 -16.68 21.88
CA ASN A 177 -3.79 -16.13 23.16
C ASN A 177 -4.47 -14.76 22.93
N PRO A 178 -5.75 -14.60 23.30
CA PRO A 178 -6.46 -13.33 23.12
C PRO A 178 -5.84 -12.18 23.94
N ASN A 179 -5.07 -12.48 24.99
CA ASN A 179 -4.34 -11.45 25.75
C ASN A 179 -3.02 -11.01 25.10
N SER A 180 -2.69 -11.56 23.93
CA SER A 180 -1.49 -11.24 23.15
C SER A 180 -1.82 -10.54 21.84
N CYS A 181 -3.09 -10.18 21.63
CA CYS A 181 -3.52 -9.35 20.51
C CYS A 181 -2.95 -7.95 20.69
N SER A 182 -2.17 -7.48 19.71
CA SER A 182 -1.93 -6.06 19.58
C SER A 182 -3.21 -5.39 19.10
N ASN A 183 -3.52 -4.22 19.64
CA ASN A 183 -4.56 -3.34 19.14
C ASN A 183 -3.90 -2.04 18.67
N THR A 184 -3.07 -2.12 17.63
CA THR A 184 -2.41 -0.94 17.06
C THR A 184 -3.42 -0.01 16.37
N VAL A 185 -3.00 1.21 16.02
CA VAL A 185 -3.84 2.13 15.23
C VAL A 185 -4.23 1.50 13.88
N TYR A 186 -3.36 0.69 13.28
CA TYR A 186 -3.71 -0.08 12.09
C TYR A 186 -4.73 -1.19 12.39
N ASP A 187 -4.61 -1.89 13.51
CA ASP A 187 -5.55 -2.94 13.92
C ASP A 187 -6.98 -2.39 14.12
N ILE A 188 -7.11 -1.18 14.67
CA ILE A 188 -8.42 -0.52 14.80
C ILE A 188 -9.06 -0.27 13.43
N VAL A 189 -8.28 0.19 12.45
CA VAL A 189 -8.75 0.44 11.09
C VAL A 189 -9.07 -0.87 10.37
N SER A 190 -8.18 -1.86 10.46
CA SER A 190 -8.28 -3.12 9.72
C SER A 190 -9.47 -3.98 10.17
N ASN A 191 -9.86 -3.88 11.45
CA ASN A 191 -11.02 -4.56 12.02
C ASN A 191 -12.33 -3.76 11.93
N SER A 192 -12.30 -2.56 11.33
CA SER A 192 -13.49 -1.71 11.22
C SER A 192 -14.23 -1.90 9.90
N ASN A 193 -15.52 -2.21 9.98
CA ASN A 193 -16.42 -2.30 8.82
C ASN A 193 -16.64 -0.96 8.09
N ASP A 194 -16.40 0.18 8.75
CA ASP A 194 -16.59 1.52 8.16
C ASP A 194 -15.32 2.12 7.53
N HIS A 195 -14.20 1.36 7.48
CA HIS A 195 -12.90 1.84 7.02
C HIS A 195 -12.28 0.94 5.94
N THR A 196 -13.11 0.27 5.13
CA THR A 196 -12.61 -0.68 4.12
C THR A 196 -11.77 0.00 3.04
N THR A 197 -12.13 1.22 2.62
CA THR A 197 -11.41 2.05 1.64
C THR A 197 -10.10 2.56 2.23
N LEU A 198 -10.12 3.04 3.47
CA LEU A 198 -8.92 3.51 4.17
C LEU A 198 -7.91 2.37 4.32
N LYS A 199 -8.37 1.18 4.72
CA LYS A 199 -7.52 -0.02 4.83
C LYS A 199 -6.83 -0.32 3.49
N ILE A 200 -7.59 -0.40 2.40
CA ILE A 200 -7.03 -0.66 1.06
C ILE A 200 -5.99 0.40 0.68
N ALA A 201 -6.24 1.68 0.98
CA ALA A 201 -5.30 2.76 0.70
C ALA A 201 -4.00 2.63 1.49
N ILE A 202 -4.08 2.38 2.81
CA ILE A 202 -2.92 2.16 3.68
C ILE A 202 -2.08 0.98 3.18
N ASP A 203 -2.74 -0.15 2.87
CA ASP A 203 -2.07 -1.36 2.36
C ASP A 203 -1.39 -1.08 1.01
N SER A 204 -2.04 -0.33 0.12
CA SER A 204 -1.50 0.02 -1.21
C SER A 204 -0.27 0.93 -1.11
N CYS A 205 -0.20 1.76 -0.08
CA CYS A 205 0.92 2.68 0.19
C CYS A 205 2.01 2.05 1.06
N SER A 206 1.87 0.79 1.49
CA SER A 206 2.78 0.11 2.43
C SER A 206 2.95 0.87 3.77
N LEU A 207 1.91 1.55 4.25
CA LEU A 207 1.93 2.27 5.54
C LEU A 207 1.46 1.41 6.71
N ASP A 208 0.94 0.21 6.45
CA ASP A 208 0.48 -0.78 7.44
C ASP A 208 1.56 -1.12 8.46
N GLY A 209 2.80 -1.39 8.01
CA GLY A 209 3.93 -1.68 8.89
C GLY A 209 4.34 -0.49 9.75
N ALA A 210 4.24 0.73 9.22
CA ALA A 210 4.55 1.95 9.98
C ALA A 210 3.50 2.21 11.07
N LEU A 211 2.21 2.08 10.72
CA LEU A 211 1.08 2.26 11.63
C LEU A 211 0.90 1.11 12.63
N SER A 212 1.47 -0.05 12.37
CA SER A 212 1.58 -1.15 13.35
C SER A 212 2.85 -1.06 14.21
N GLY A 213 3.78 -0.18 13.86
CA GLY A 213 5.08 -0.02 14.51
C GLY A 213 5.06 0.67 15.86
N SER A 214 6.25 0.98 16.39
CA SER A 214 6.39 1.77 17.62
C SER A 214 5.87 3.20 17.41
N GLY A 215 4.74 3.53 18.02
CA GLY A 215 4.22 4.89 18.08
C GLY A 215 4.90 5.76 19.15
N PRO A 216 4.22 6.80 19.67
CA PRO A 216 2.78 7.03 19.54
C PRO A 216 2.35 7.66 18.21
N PHE A 217 1.16 7.29 17.75
CA PHE A 217 0.47 7.92 16.62
C PHE A 217 -0.92 8.42 17.00
N THR A 218 -1.39 9.46 16.31
CA THR A 218 -2.81 9.82 16.25
C THR A 218 -3.24 9.75 14.80
N LEU A 219 -4.17 8.85 14.49
CA LEU A 219 -4.73 8.73 13.14
C LEU A 219 -6.13 9.37 13.12
N PHE A 220 -6.32 10.32 12.22
CA PHE A 220 -7.64 10.80 11.85
C PHE A 220 -8.18 9.91 10.73
N ALA A 221 -9.01 8.92 11.06
CA ALA A 221 -9.45 7.88 10.14
C ALA A 221 -10.73 8.28 9.37
N PRO A 222 -10.65 8.60 8.06
CA PRO A 222 -11.84 8.89 7.27
C PRO A 222 -12.65 7.62 7.02
N THR A 223 -13.96 7.69 7.25
CA THR A 223 -14.90 6.59 6.95
C THR A 223 -15.02 6.33 5.44
N ASP A 224 -15.58 5.17 5.08
CA ASP A 224 -15.96 4.86 3.70
C ASP A 224 -16.94 5.90 3.12
N ALA A 225 -17.82 6.47 3.95
CA ALA A 225 -18.70 7.56 3.55
C ALA A 225 -17.92 8.84 3.20
N ALA A 226 -16.84 9.13 3.94
CA ALA A 226 -15.96 10.27 3.65
C ALA A 226 -15.28 10.14 2.29
N PHE A 227 -14.77 8.95 1.94
CA PHE A 227 -14.21 8.68 0.61
C PHE A 227 -15.27 8.79 -0.50
N ASN A 228 -16.50 8.32 -0.26
CA ASN A 228 -17.59 8.40 -1.22
C ASN A 228 -18.08 9.83 -1.48
N ASN A 229 -17.81 10.77 -0.57
CA ASN A 229 -18.10 12.20 -0.76
C ASN A 229 -17.09 12.92 -1.66
N LEU A 230 -15.96 12.28 -2.00
CA LEU A 230 -15.05 12.81 -3.01
C LEU A 230 -15.69 12.80 -4.39
N SER A 231 -15.17 13.63 -5.29
CA SER A 231 -15.67 13.68 -6.67
C SER A 231 -15.56 12.31 -7.35
N PRO A 232 -16.54 11.91 -8.19
CA PRO A 232 -16.50 10.64 -8.89
C PRO A 232 -15.18 10.46 -9.66
N GLY A 233 -14.49 9.35 -9.42
CA GLY A 233 -13.19 9.03 -10.03
C GLY A 233 -11.96 9.42 -9.22
N THR A 234 -12.09 10.29 -8.20
CA THR A 234 -10.95 10.74 -7.38
C THR A 234 -10.24 9.57 -6.70
N VAL A 235 -10.97 8.65 -6.05
CA VAL A 235 -10.37 7.50 -5.38
C VAL A 235 -9.58 6.62 -6.36
N SER A 236 -10.13 6.35 -7.55
CA SER A 236 -9.45 5.57 -8.59
C SER A 236 -8.20 6.27 -9.11
N SER A 237 -8.23 7.60 -9.26
CA SER A 237 -7.06 8.40 -9.64
C SER A 237 -5.97 8.36 -8.56
N LEU A 238 -6.34 8.46 -7.29
CA LEU A 238 -5.40 8.37 -6.17
C LEU A 238 -4.77 6.99 -6.04
N LEU A 239 -5.55 5.92 -6.17
CA LEU A 239 -5.02 4.53 -6.18
C LEU A 239 -4.07 4.27 -7.35
N SER A 240 -4.19 5.03 -8.44
CA SER A 240 -3.26 4.97 -9.58
C SER A 240 -2.02 5.86 -9.40
N ASN A 241 -2.01 6.75 -8.40
CA ASN A 241 -0.92 7.66 -8.07
C ASN A 241 -0.50 7.48 -6.60
N ILE A 242 0.23 6.39 -6.35
CA ILE A 242 0.69 6.01 -5.01
C ILE A 242 1.43 7.15 -4.29
N PRO A 243 2.36 7.91 -4.92
CA PRO A 243 2.99 9.05 -4.25
C PRO A 243 2.02 10.12 -3.75
N ALA A 244 0.96 10.44 -4.50
CA ALA A 244 -0.04 11.41 -4.07
C ALA A 244 -0.93 10.84 -2.96
N LEU A 245 -1.32 9.57 -3.07
CA LEU A 245 -2.11 8.89 -2.04
C LEU A 245 -1.34 8.77 -0.72
N THR A 246 -0.05 8.41 -0.76
CA THR A 246 0.80 8.34 0.44
C THR A 246 0.83 9.68 1.16
N GLN A 247 1.00 10.80 0.44
CA GLN A 247 0.97 12.13 1.06
C GLN A 247 -0.36 12.41 1.75
N ILE A 248 -1.48 12.11 1.10
CA ILE A 248 -2.81 12.26 1.71
C ILE A 248 -2.91 11.43 3.00
N LEU A 249 -2.45 10.18 2.99
CA LEU A 249 -2.49 9.32 4.18
C LEU A 249 -1.58 9.84 5.31
N GLU A 250 -0.38 10.30 4.99
CA GLU A 250 0.54 10.91 5.96
C GLU A 250 -0.04 12.20 6.58
N HIS A 251 -0.87 12.94 5.83
CA HIS A 251 -1.58 14.11 6.35
C HIS A 251 -2.70 13.76 7.34
N HIS A 252 -3.16 12.51 7.38
CA HIS A 252 -4.11 12.05 8.39
C HIS A 252 -3.43 11.57 9.67
N VAL A 253 -2.10 11.51 9.71
CA VAL A 253 -1.34 10.95 10.84
C VAL A 253 -0.60 12.06 11.56
N VAL A 254 -0.59 12.02 12.89
CA VAL A 254 0.27 12.85 13.74
C VAL A 254 1.16 11.92 14.56
N THR A 255 2.44 12.25 14.70
CA THR A 255 3.41 11.45 15.47
C THR A 255 3.39 11.80 16.97
N ASP A 256 2.19 11.76 17.57
CA ASP A 256 1.95 11.94 19.00
C ASP A 256 0.65 11.22 19.40
N SER A 257 0.43 10.96 20.69
CA SER A 257 -0.82 10.39 21.22
C SER A 257 -1.71 11.50 21.75
N VAL A 258 -2.69 11.92 20.95
CA VAL A 258 -3.53 13.09 21.22
C VAL A 258 -4.98 12.64 21.41
N MET A 259 -5.43 12.60 22.66
CA MET A 259 -6.85 12.39 22.98
C MET A 259 -7.65 13.68 22.75
N SER A 260 -8.96 13.56 22.56
CA SER A 260 -9.87 14.69 22.35
C SER A 260 -9.82 15.71 23.49
N GLY A 261 -9.61 15.25 24.74
CA GLY A 261 -9.44 16.12 25.91
C GLY A 261 -8.12 16.90 25.95
N MET A 262 -7.15 16.57 25.09
CA MET A 262 -5.90 17.30 24.93
C MET A 262 -5.99 18.39 23.85
N LEU A 263 -7.06 18.37 23.05
CA LEU A 263 -7.26 19.32 21.97
C LEU A 263 -7.72 20.69 22.49
N SER A 264 -7.20 21.75 21.88
CA SER A 264 -7.60 23.13 22.14
C SER A 264 -8.17 23.80 20.88
N ASN A 265 -9.16 24.68 21.05
CA ASN A 265 -9.71 25.42 19.92
C ASN A 265 -8.65 26.33 19.28
N GLY A 266 -8.48 26.24 17.96
CA GLY A 266 -7.45 26.96 17.21
C GLY A 266 -6.05 26.33 17.31
N GLN A 267 -5.92 25.14 17.88
CA GLN A 267 -4.65 24.42 17.92
C GLN A 267 -4.23 24.03 16.50
N VAL A 268 -2.98 24.30 16.15
CA VAL A 268 -2.36 23.86 14.91
C VAL A 268 -1.43 22.69 15.24
N VAL A 269 -1.53 21.60 14.48
CA VAL A 269 -0.74 20.38 14.68
C VAL A 269 -0.10 19.98 13.36
N THR A 270 1.21 19.73 13.39
CA THR A 270 1.94 19.24 12.23
C THR A 270 1.75 17.72 12.09
N THR A 271 1.37 17.30 10.90
CA THR A 271 1.12 15.90 10.52
C THR A 271 2.42 15.18 10.15
N LEU A 272 2.35 13.86 9.94
CA LEU A 272 3.47 13.04 9.47
C LEU A 272 3.96 13.49 8.09
N LEU A 273 3.08 14.05 7.26
CA LEU A 273 3.43 14.67 5.98
C LEU A 273 4.27 15.95 6.17
N GLY A 274 4.26 16.56 7.36
CA GLY A 274 4.90 17.85 7.64
C GLY A 274 4.00 19.06 7.36
N THR A 275 2.76 18.84 6.94
CA THR A 275 1.74 19.88 6.79
C THR A 275 0.93 20.05 8.06
N ASP A 276 0.37 21.24 8.24
CA ASP A 276 -0.43 21.57 9.41
C ASP A 276 -1.90 21.25 9.20
N ILE A 277 -2.54 20.74 10.26
CA ILE A 277 -3.99 20.65 10.43
C ILE A 277 -4.42 21.62 11.53
N THR A 278 -5.61 22.19 11.40
CA THR A 278 -6.16 23.11 12.40
C THR A 278 -7.33 22.49 13.13
N VAL A 279 -7.29 22.52 14.46
CA VAL A 279 -8.38 22.04 15.31
C VAL A 279 -9.37 23.16 15.57
N THR A 280 -10.64 22.94 15.23
CA THR A 280 -11.74 23.86 15.56
C THR A 280 -12.71 23.17 16.51
N ILE A 281 -12.90 23.74 17.71
CA ILE A 281 -13.85 23.25 18.71
C ILE A 281 -14.95 24.30 18.87
N ASN A 282 -16.18 23.92 18.58
CA ASN A 282 -17.34 24.81 18.67
C ASN A 282 -18.55 24.05 19.25
N SER A 283 -19.74 24.66 19.24
CA SER A 283 -20.95 24.04 19.77
C SER A 283 -21.45 22.82 18.98
N THR A 284 -20.96 22.60 17.76
CA THR A 284 -21.36 21.49 16.89
C THR A 284 -20.40 20.31 16.94
N GLY A 285 -19.18 20.48 17.45
CA GLY A 285 -18.23 19.38 17.65
C GLY A 285 -16.76 19.81 17.60
N VAL A 286 -15.89 18.80 17.47
CA VAL A 286 -14.46 18.95 17.20
C VAL A 286 -14.24 18.71 15.71
N TYR A 287 -13.56 19.63 15.05
CA TYR A 287 -13.22 19.54 13.64
C TYR A 287 -11.70 19.54 13.47
N ILE A 288 -11.22 18.72 12.55
CA ILE A 288 -9.85 18.73 12.05
C ILE A 288 -9.92 19.29 10.64
N ASP A 289 -9.41 20.51 10.49
CA ASP A 289 -9.74 21.42 9.41
C ASP A 289 -11.25 21.56 9.24
N ASN A 290 -11.81 20.94 8.21
CA ASN A 290 -13.25 20.96 7.91
C ASN A 290 -13.92 19.61 8.17
N ALA A 291 -13.19 18.58 8.61
CA ALA A 291 -13.70 17.25 8.88
C ALA A 291 -14.19 17.14 10.33
N LEU A 292 -15.44 16.73 10.54
CA LEU A 292 -16.00 16.50 11.86
C LEU A 292 -15.45 15.20 12.44
N VAL A 293 -14.97 15.24 13.69
CA VAL A 293 -14.67 14.03 14.46
C VAL A 293 -15.99 13.42 14.92
N THR A 294 -16.34 12.27 14.35
CA THR A 294 -17.60 11.55 14.60
C THR A 294 -17.49 10.54 15.72
N VAL A 295 -16.30 9.92 15.89
CA VAL A 295 -15.97 9.07 17.02
C VAL A 295 -14.56 9.45 17.48
N ALA A 296 -14.42 9.78 18.76
CA ALA A 296 -13.14 10.19 19.33
C ALA A 296 -12.58 9.10 20.26
N ASP A 297 -11.27 9.17 20.50
CA ASP A 297 -10.58 8.44 21.57
C ASP A 297 -10.62 6.90 21.46
N LEU A 298 -10.49 6.37 20.25
CA LEU A 298 -10.26 4.93 20.08
C LEU A 298 -8.79 4.61 20.44
N VAL A 299 -8.57 4.10 21.65
CA VAL A 299 -7.23 3.86 22.18
C VAL A 299 -6.61 2.61 21.58
N ALA A 300 -5.41 2.77 21.03
CA ALA A 300 -4.55 1.71 20.53
C ALA A 300 -3.30 1.53 21.42
N ASP A 301 -2.62 0.40 21.29
CA ASP A 301 -1.38 0.10 22.00
C ASP A 301 -0.24 1.07 21.62
N ASN A 302 -0.27 1.57 20.39
CA ASN A 302 0.72 2.48 19.83
C ASN A 302 0.13 3.85 19.48
N GLY A 303 -1.04 4.24 20.00
CA GLY A 303 -1.64 5.52 19.63
C GLY A 303 -3.12 5.71 19.95
N VAL A 304 -3.75 6.62 19.20
CA VAL A 304 -5.18 6.93 19.25
C VAL A 304 -5.73 7.04 17.82
N VAL A 305 -6.97 6.62 17.60
CA VAL A 305 -7.71 6.85 16.37
C VAL A 305 -8.92 7.75 16.63
N HIS A 306 -9.10 8.78 15.81
CA HIS A 306 -10.29 9.62 15.75
C HIS A 306 -10.96 9.43 14.39
N VAL A 307 -12.22 9.00 14.36
CA VAL A 307 -12.96 8.78 13.11
C VAL A 307 -13.52 10.11 12.60
N ILE A 308 -13.30 10.40 11.32
CA ILE A 308 -13.72 11.65 10.68
C ILE A 308 -14.64 11.43 9.47
N ASP A 309 -15.46 12.43 9.15
CA ASP A 309 -16.48 12.37 8.08
C ASP A 309 -16.03 12.92 6.71
N ALA A 310 -14.79 13.40 6.60
CA ALA A 310 -14.19 13.88 5.37
C ALA A 310 -12.72 13.44 5.27
N VAL A 311 -12.24 13.27 4.03
CA VAL A 311 -10.81 13.03 3.77
C VAL A 311 -10.06 14.36 3.89
N LEU A 312 -9.05 14.42 4.74
CA LEU A 312 -8.12 15.55 4.86
C LEU A 312 -7.26 15.62 3.60
N ILE A 313 -7.45 16.67 2.82
CA ILE A 313 -6.65 16.94 1.63
C ILE A 313 -5.62 18.00 2.01
N PRO A 314 -4.31 17.69 1.92
CA PRO A 314 -3.27 18.68 2.17
C PRO A 314 -3.53 19.92 1.31
N SER A 315 -3.49 21.10 1.92
CA SER A 315 -3.62 22.34 1.16
C SER A 315 -2.47 22.43 0.15
N THR A 316 -2.79 22.43 -1.14
CA THR A 316 -1.80 22.73 -2.18
C THR A 316 -1.35 24.17 -2.01
N SER A 317 -0.04 24.38 -1.96
CA SER A 317 0.53 25.72 -1.97
C SER A 317 0.03 26.46 -3.22
N THR A 318 -0.51 27.66 -3.06
CA THR A 318 -1.03 28.45 -4.20
C THR A 318 0.08 29.12 -4.99
N ASN A 319 1.28 29.18 -4.41
CA ASN A 319 2.51 29.70 -5.00
C ASN A 319 3.68 28.79 -4.61
N SER A 320 3.67 27.53 -5.05
CA SER A 320 4.76 26.58 -4.82
C SER A 320 6.03 26.93 -5.61
N ILE A 321 7.16 26.28 -5.30
CA ILE A 321 8.39 26.40 -6.11
C ILE A 321 8.16 25.95 -7.55
N TYR A 322 7.27 24.98 -7.78
CA TYR A 322 6.86 24.58 -9.12
C TYR A 322 6.02 25.65 -9.79
N ASP A 323 5.11 26.33 -9.08
CA ASP A 323 4.31 27.43 -9.64
C ASP A 323 5.18 28.61 -10.06
N ILE A 324 6.23 28.92 -9.31
CA ILE A 324 7.21 29.95 -9.70
C ILE A 324 7.88 29.58 -11.03
N VAL A 325 8.29 28.32 -11.19
CA VAL A 325 8.93 27.84 -12.44
C VAL A 325 7.92 27.78 -13.58
N SER A 326 6.74 27.22 -13.36
CA SER A 326 5.74 26.96 -14.38
C SER A 326 5.16 28.25 -14.98
N ASN A 327 5.09 29.31 -14.18
CA ASN A 327 4.67 30.64 -14.61
C ASN A 327 5.82 31.50 -15.16
N SER A 328 7.05 31.01 -15.17
CA SER A 328 8.22 31.76 -15.63
C SER A 328 8.50 31.55 -17.13
N ALA A 329 8.51 32.65 -17.89
CA ALA A 329 8.83 32.63 -19.31
C ALA A 329 10.29 32.21 -19.63
N GLY A 330 11.18 32.20 -18.64
CA GLY A 330 12.60 31.85 -18.81
C GLY A 330 12.97 30.42 -18.35
N HIS A 331 12.00 29.60 -17.97
CA HIS A 331 12.20 28.25 -17.44
C HIS A 331 11.33 27.20 -18.16
N THR A 332 11.07 27.41 -19.46
CA THR A 332 10.21 26.52 -20.24
C THR A 332 10.80 25.11 -20.42
N ILE A 333 12.13 25.01 -20.53
CA ILE A 333 12.85 23.72 -20.62
C ILE A 333 12.83 23.01 -19.25
N LEU A 334 13.09 23.75 -18.17
CA LEU A 334 13.04 23.20 -16.81
C LEU A 334 11.64 22.66 -16.48
N LYS A 335 10.59 23.45 -16.78
CA LYS A 335 9.20 23.02 -16.62
C LYS A 335 8.93 21.72 -17.38
N THR A 336 9.29 21.68 -18.65
CA THR A 336 9.08 20.49 -19.50
C THR A 336 9.80 19.26 -18.94
N ALA A 337 11.02 19.45 -18.42
CA ALA A 337 11.79 18.37 -17.80
C ALA A 337 11.13 17.86 -16.50
N ILE A 338 10.69 18.77 -15.62
CA ILE A 338 9.96 18.43 -14.39
C ILE A 338 8.70 17.63 -14.69
N ASP A 339 7.90 18.12 -15.65
CA ASP A 339 6.65 17.46 -16.06
C ASP A 339 6.93 16.06 -16.65
N SER A 340 7.98 15.93 -17.48
CA SER A 340 8.37 14.66 -18.11
C SER A 340 8.87 13.62 -17.10
N CYS A 341 9.48 14.09 -16.00
CA CYS A 341 9.94 13.25 -14.90
C CYS A 341 8.87 13.02 -13.81
N SER A 342 7.67 13.59 -13.99
CA SER A 342 6.58 13.53 -13.00
C SER A 342 7.00 14.03 -11.60
N LEU A 343 7.83 15.07 -11.57
CA LEU A 343 8.26 15.71 -10.32
C LEU A 343 7.40 16.92 -9.94
N ASP A 344 6.47 17.33 -10.79
CA ASP A 344 5.56 18.46 -10.60
C ASP A 344 4.76 18.31 -9.29
N GLY A 345 4.20 17.12 -9.03
CA GLY A 345 3.48 16.85 -7.78
C GLY A 345 4.37 16.92 -6.54
N ALA A 346 5.61 16.44 -6.63
CA ALA A 346 6.56 16.50 -5.52
C ALA A 346 7.02 17.94 -5.21
N LEU A 347 7.28 18.74 -6.24
CA LEU A 347 7.73 20.12 -6.10
C LEU A 347 6.59 21.11 -5.81
N SER A 348 5.33 20.72 -6.05
CA SER A 348 4.13 21.42 -5.58
C SER A 348 3.70 20.96 -4.18
N GLY A 349 4.25 19.84 -3.72
CA GLY A 349 3.98 19.25 -2.42
C GLY A 349 4.51 20.08 -1.26
N PRO A 350 4.26 19.65 -0.03
CA PRO A 350 4.74 20.35 1.15
C PRO A 350 6.26 20.34 1.21
N GLY A 351 6.83 21.51 1.50
CA GLY A 351 8.26 21.69 1.70
C GLY A 351 8.65 21.56 3.17
N PRO A 352 9.76 22.19 3.59
CA PRO A 352 10.47 23.24 2.85
C PRO A 352 11.39 22.70 1.74
N PHE A 353 11.42 23.40 0.60
CA PHE A 353 12.36 23.15 -0.49
C PHE A 353 13.19 24.39 -0.85
N THR A 354 14.39 24.17 -1.39
CA THR A 354 15.15 25.17 -2.13
C THR A 354 15.45 24.61 -3.51
N LEU A 355 14.91 25.26 -4.55
CA LEU A 355 15.16 24.89 -5.93
C LEU A 355 16.18 25.84 -6.55
N PHE A 356 17.29 25.29 -7.03
CA PHE A 356 18.20 26.01 -7.91
C PHE A 356 17.72 25.85 -9.35
N ALA A 357 16.98 26.83 -9.87
CA ALA A 357 16.28 26.74 -11.15
C ALA A 357 17.19 27.19 -12.32
N PRO A 358 17.72 26.29 -13.16
CA PRO A 358 18.47 26.67 -14.35
C PRO A 358 17.56 27.31 -15.40
N THR A 359 18.00 28.46 -15.93
CA THR A 359 17.30 29.14 -17.03
C THR A 359 17.31 28.33 -18.33
N ASP A 360 16.44 28.68 -19.27
CA ASP A 360 16.48 28.11 -20.62
C ASP A 360 17.84 28.36 -21.31
N ALA A 361 18.51 29.48 -21.01
CA ALA A 361 19.87 29.75 -21.49
C ALA A 361 20.90 28.77 -20.90
N ALA A 362 20.75 28.37 -19.63
CA ALA A 362 21.60 27.38 -18.99
C ALA A 362 21.50 26.01 -19.69
N PHE A 363 20.28 25.56 -19.99
CA PHE A 363 20.07 24.34 -20.77
C PHE A 363 20.62 24.44 -22.19
N ASN A 364 20.45 25.58 -22.86
CA ASN A 364 20.95 25.80 -24.22
C ASN A 364 22.49 25.88 -24.30
N ASN A 365 23.16 26.14 -23.18
CA ASN A 365 24.63 26.11 -23.09
C ASN A 365 25.20 24.69 -22.98
N LEU A 366 24.36 23.67 -22.77
CA LEU A 366 24.77 22.28 -22.85
C LEU A 366 25.16 21.92 -24.30
N PRO A 367 26.01 20.90 -24.50
CA PRO A 367 26.34 20.42 -25.83
C PRO A 367 25.08 20.14 -26.67
N ALA A 368 25.15 20.43 -27.97
CA ALA A 368 24.03 20.22 -28.87
C ALA A 368 23.57 18.75 -28.82
N GLY A 369 22.28 18.54 -28.58
CA GLY A 369 21.66 17.21 -28.44
C GLY A 369 21.56 16.70 -27.00
N THR A 370 22.20 17.33 -26.00
CA THR A 370 22.14 16.86 -24.60
C THR A 370 20.73 16.90 -24.03
N VAL A 371 19.97 17.99 -24.21
CA VAL A 371 18.58 18.08 -23.70
C VAL A 371 17.70 16.98 -24.28
N THR A 372 17.82 16.72 -25.59
CA THR A 372 17.09 15.64 -26.26
C THR A 372 17.50 14.27 -25.74
N ALA A 373 18.79 14.04 -25.48
CA ALA A 373 19.27 12.79 -24.91
C ALA A 373 18.72 12.56 -23.50
N LEU A 374 18.72 13.60 -22.65
CA LEU A 374 18.17 13.53 -21.29
C LEU A 374 16.66 13.29 -21.28
N LEU A 375 15.89 13.91 -22.17
CA LEU A 375 14.46 13.64 -22.30
C LEU A 375 14.15 12.21 -22.75
N ASN A 376 15.11 11.52 -23.38
CA ASN A 376 15.00 10.10 -23.71
C ASN A 376 15.53 9.17 -22.60
N ASP A 377 16.17 9.72 -21.56
CA ASP A 377 16.67 9.00 -20.38
C ASP A 377 16.07 9.61 -19.11
N ILE A 378 14.77 9.33 -18.91
CA ILE A 378 13.99 9.85 -17.78
C ILE A 378 14.63 9.54 -16.42
N PRO A 379 15.20 8.34 -16.15
CA PRO A 379 15.94 8.10 -14.91
C PRO A 379 17.10 9.08 -14.70
N GLN A 380 17.97 9.27 -15.70
CA GLN A 380 19.09 10.19 -15.58
C GLN A 380 18.64 11.65 -15.44
N LEU A 381 17.62 12.07 -16.19
CA LEU A 381 17.06 13.41 -16.06
C LEU A 381 16.44 13.64 -14.67
N THR A 382 15.77 12.63 -14.11
CA THR A 382 15.20 12.68 -12.75
C THR A 382 16.29 12.90 -11.70
N ASP A 383 17.42 12.21 -11.82
CA ASP A 383 18.56 12.39 -10.91
C ASP A 383 19.13 13.80 -11.01
N ILE A 384 19.33 14.32 -12.23
CA ILE A 384 19.77 15.69 -12.46
C ILE A 384 18.80 16.70 -11.82
N LEU A 385 17.48 16.53 -12.01
CA LEU A 385 16.50 17.44 -11.42
C LEU A 385 16.49 17.38 -9.89
N LYS A 386 16.60 16.18 -9.29
CA LYS A 386 16.75 16.03 -7.83
C LYS A 386 18.04 16.66 -7.31
N HIS A 387 19.11 16.69 -8.10
CA HIS A 387 20.35 17.37 -7.75
C HIS A 387 20.21 18.90 -7.69
N HIS A 388 19.17 19.48 -8.30
CA HIS A 388 18.88 20.91 -8.20
C HIS A 388 18.02 21.29 -7.00
N VAL A 389 17.54 20.32 -6.21
CA VAL A 389 16.61 20.55 -5.10
C VAL A 389 17.27 20.22 -3.78
N VAL A 390 17.08 21.05 -2.77
CA VAL A 390 17.46 20.80 -1.37
C VAL A 390 16.19 20.76 -0.52
N THR A 391 16.11 19.84 0.43
CA THR A 391 14.97 19.69 1.36
C THR A 391 15.10 20.61 2.58
N ASP A 392 15.27 21.91 2.32
CA ASP A 392 15.31 22.98 3.33
C ASP A 392 14.95 24.32 2.67
N SER A 393 14.52 25.33 3.42
CA SER A 393 14.18 26.67 2.92
C SER A 393 15.34 27.62 3.20
N VAL A 394 16.21 27.80 2.20
CA VAL A 394 17.48 28.50 2.35
C VAL A 394 17.47 29.77 1.53
N MET A 395 17.34 30.91 2.21
CA MET A 395 17.53 32.23 1.61
C MET A 395 19.02 32.53 1.39
N SER A 396 19.35 33.42 0.46
CA SER A 396 20.71 33.81 0.13
C SER A 396 21.49 34.35 1.34
N GLY A 397 20.82 35.03 2.26
CA GLY A 397 21.40 35.53 3.52
C GLY A 397 21.75 34.44 4.55
N MET A 398 21.27 33.21 4.36
CA MET A 398 21.59 32.06 5.22
C MET A 398 22.83 31.29 4.72
N LEU A 399 23.31 31.60 3.51
CA LEU A 399 24.42 30.91 2.88
C LEU A 399 25.77 31.37 3.44
N SER A 400 26.69 30.41 3.60
CA SER A 400 28.08 30.67 4.01
C SER A 400 29.07 30.22 2.92
N ASN A 401 30.18 30.96 2.76
CA ASN A 401 31.21 30.59 1.79
C ASN A 401 31.84 29.23 2.16
N GLY A 402 31.89 28.30 1.21
CA GLY A 402 32.39 26.94 1.40
C GLY A 402 31.37 25.98 2.05
N GLN A 403 30.12 26.41 2.22
CA GLN A 403 29.05 25.54 2.74
C GLN A 403 28.79 24.39 1.76
N VAL A 404 28.69 23.17 2.28
CA VAL A 404 28.32 21.98 1.52
C VAL A 404 26.91 21.59 1.95
N VAL A 405 26.04 21.33 0.97
CA VAL A 405 24.62 21.01 1.20
C VAL A 405 24.25 19.76 0.42
N THR A 406 23.58 18.82 1.08
CA THR A 406 23.09 17.60 0.43
C THR A 406 21.75 17.86 -0.26
N THR A 407 21.65 17.42 -1.52
CA THR A 407 20.46 17.61 -2.36
C THR A 407 19.44 16.48 -2.17
N LEU A 408 18.26 16.62 -2.78
CA LEU A 408 17.21 15.60 -2.80
C LEU A 408 17.67 14.30 -3.48
N LEU A 409 18.71 14.36 -4.32
CA LEU A 409 19.35 13.16 -4.87
C LEU A 409 20.22 12.42 -3.83
N GLY A 410 20.63 13.08 -2.76
CA GLY A 410 21.57 12.57 -1.75
C GLY A 410 23.05 12.86 -2.08
N THR A 411 23.31 13.64 -3.13
CA THR A 411 24.65 14.13 -3.51
C THR A 411 24.86 15.55 -3.01
N ASP A 412 26.12 15.95 -2.84
CA ASP A 412 26.44 17.29 -2.32
C ASP A 412 26.64 18.34 -3.41
N ILE A 413 26.24 19.58 -3.11
CA ILE A 413 26.58 20.81 -3.82
C ILE A 413 27.43 21.70 -2.92
N THR A 414 28.31 22.51 -3.51
CA THR A 414 29.17 23.44 -2.76
C THR A 414 28.79 24.89 -3.05
N VAL A 415 28.57 25.67 -2.01
CA VAL A 415 28.33 27.12 -2.09
C VAL A 415 29.65 27.87 -2.09
N THR A 416 29.89 28.67 -3.12
CA THR A 416 31.05 29.59 -3.19
C THR A 416 30.56 31.04 -3.23
N ILE A 417 30.94 31.84 -2.25
CA ILE A 417 30.63 33.28 -2.18
C ILE A 417 31.93 34.06 -2.35
N ASN A 418 31.98 34.89 -3.38
CA ASN A 418 33.15 35.70 -3.68
C ASN A 418 32.73 37.10 -4.17
N ALA A 419 33.69 37.92 -4.60
CA ALA A 419 33.42 39.27 -5.06
C ALA A 419 32.53 39.37 -6.32
N THR A 420 32.36 38.28 -7.07
CA THR A 420 31.55 38.24 -8.30
C THR A 420 30.14 37.68 -8.08
N GLY A 421 29.85 37.08 -6.92
CA GLY A 421 28.51 36.62 -6.56
C GLY A 421 28.49 35.34 -5.72
N VAL A 422 27.29 34.75 -5.65
CA VAL A 422 27.04 33.43 -5.04
C VAL A 422 26.98 32.39 -6.14
N TYR A 423 27.76 31.32 -5.98
CA TYR A 423 27.81 30.19 -6.89
C TYR A 423 27.39 28.92 -6.18
N ILE A 424 26.61 28.09 -6.88
CA ILE A 424 26.28 26.73 -6.50
C ILE A 424 27.06 25.81 -7.44
N ASP A 425 28.07 25.14 -6.90
CA ASP A 425 29.18 24.55 -7.64
C ASP A 425 29.79 25.56 -8.63
N ASN A 426 29.49 25.40 -9.93
CA ASN A 426 29.98 26.25 -11.00
C ASN A 426 28.91 27.19 -11.57
N ALA A 427 27.66 27.13 -11.07
CA ALA A 427 26.53 27.91 -11.55
C ALA A 427 26.39 29.21 -10.75
N LEU A 428 26.33 30.36 -11.42
CA LEU A 428 26.08 31.65 -10.79
C LEU A 428 24.59 31.79 -10.46
N VAL A 429 24.28 32.20 -9.23
CA VAL A 429 22.93 32.63 -8.86
C VAL A 429 22.67 34.02 -9.46
N THR A 430 21.75 34.08 -10.42
CA THR A 430 21.40 35.30 -11.18
C THR A 430 20.21 36.05 -10.59
N VAL A 431 19.27 35.33 -9.98
CA VAL A 431 18.16 35.90 -9.19
C VAL A 431 18.05 35.06 -7.93
N ALA A 432 18.11 35.70 -6.77
CA ALA A 432 18.00 35.03 -5.48
C ALA A 432 16.64 35.29 -4.84
N ASP A 433 16.26 34.43 -3.89
CA ASP A 433 15.18 34.65 -2.93
C ASP A 433 13.77 34.83 -3.52
N LEU A 434 13.42 34.04 -4.54
CA LEU A 434 12.03 33.94 -4.98
C LEU A 434 11.25 33.07 -3.98
N VAL A 435 10.48 33.72 -3.11
CA VAL A 435 9.75 33.05 -2.02
C VAL A 435 8.51 32.33 -2.56
N ALA A 436 8.40 31.05 -2.24
CA ALA A 436 7.24 30.19 -2.44
C ALA A 436 6.59 29.82 -1.09
N ASP A 437 5.35 29.37 -1.13
CA ASP A 437 4.63 28.87 0.06
C ASP A 437 5.32 27.62 0.63
N ASN A 438 5.92 26.79 -0.22
CA ASN A 438 6.61 25.55 0.16
C ASN A 438 8.15 25.67 0.07
N GLY A 439 8.73 26.86 -0.06
CA GLY A 439 10.19 26.97 -0.20
C GLY A 439 10.74 28.27 -0.81
N VAL A 440 11.91 28.16 -1.43
CA VAL A 440 12.61 29.25 -2.11
C VAL A 440 13.12 28.78 -3.48
N VAL A 441 13.08 29.65 -4.48
CA VAL A 441 13.73 29.43 -5.78
C VAL A 441 14.90 30.41 -5.96
N HIS A 442 16.06 29.88 -6.34
CA HIS A 442 17.22 30.65 -6.79
C HIS A 442 17.48 30.34 -8.26
N VAL A 443 17.45 31.34 -9.12
CA VAL A 443 17.67 31.17 -10.57
C VAL A 443 19.17 31.11 -10.87
N ILE A 444 19.61 30.08 -11.60
CA ILE A 444 21.02 29.83 -11.92
C ILE A 444 21.30 29.82 -13.44
N ASP A 445 22.54 30.12 -13.82
CA ASP A 445 22.97 30.25 -15.23
C ASP A 445 23.59 28.98 -15.84
N ALA A 446 23.71 27.90 -15.07
CA ALA A 446 24.20 26.60 -15.53
C ALA A 446 23.38 25.45 -14.93
N VAL A 447 23.33 24.32 -15.63
CA VAL A 447 22.72 23.07 -15.11
C VAL A 447 23.71 22.39 -14.18
N LEU A 448 23.28 22.07 -12.96
CA LEU A 448 24.04 21.29 -11.98
C LEU A 448 24.05 19.82 -12.40
N LEU A 449 25.23 19.19 -12.40
CA LEU A 449 25.40 17.79 -12.78
C LEU A 449 26.00 17.03 -11.59
N PRO A 450 25.32 15.99 -11.06
CA PRO A 450 25.83 15.24 -9.94
C PRO A 450 27.09 14.46 -10.31
N ASN A 451 28.03 14.33 -9.36
CA ASN A 451 29.31 13.61 -9.57
C ASN A 451 29.15 12.11 -9.92
N THR A 452 27.96 11.54 -9.68
CA THR A 452 27.58 10.16 -10.04
C THR A 452 27.03 10.05 -11.46
N THR A 453 26.62 11.18 -12.08
CA THR A 453 26.34 11.21 -13.51
C THR A 453 27.65 11.23 -14.27
N SER A 454 28.20 10.04 -14.47
CA SER A 454 28.83 9.76 -15.75
C SER A 454 27.75 10.02 -16.80
N VAL A 455 27.75 11.19 -17.45
CA VAL A 455 27.31 11.21 -18.86
C VAL A 455 28.15 10.12 -19.47
N ASN A 456 27.56 8.95 -19.75
CA ASN A 456 28.33 7.78 -20.12
C ASN A 456 29.40 8.24 -21.09
N ASP A 457 30.65 8.07 -20.65
CA ASP A 457 31.72 7.74 -21.54
C ASP A 457 31.12 6.72 -22.50
N TYR A 458 30.70 7.16 -23.69
CA TYR A 458 30.72 6.31 -24.85
C TYR A 458 32.20 6.02 -25.12
N ASN A 459 32.81 5.23 -24.24
CA ASN A 459 33.99 4.46 -24.52
C ASN A 459 33.58 3.48 -25.61
N LEU A 460 33.62 3.96 -26.84
CA LEU A 460 34.11 3.15 -27.94
C LEU A 460 35.48 2.65 -27.49
N ILE A 461 35.45 1.42 -26.98
CA ILE A 461 36.59 0.55 -26.75
C ILE A 461 37.69 0.79 -27.80
N GLY A 462 38.77 1.45 -27.35
CA GLY A 462 40.09 1.44 -27.95
C GLY A 462 40.27 2.26 -29.23
N GLU A 463 40.75 3.50 -29.09
CA GLU A 463 41.83 4.06 -29.92
C GLU A 463 42.30 5.42 -29.35
N SER A 464 43.61 5.68 -29.42
CA SER A 464 44.30 6.81 -28.80
C SER A 464 43.75 8.20 -29.21
N LYS A 465 43.46 9.06 -28.23
CA LYS A 465 43.04 10.46 -28.43
C LYS A 465 44.07 11.24 -29.26
N MET A 466 43.74 11.56 -30.50
CA MET A 466 44.57 12.39 -31.39
C MET A 466 44.00 13.81 -31.47
N TYR A 467 44.85 14.79 -31.21
CA TYR A 467 44.51 16.21 -31.37
C TYR A 467 44.17 16.53 -32.84
N LEU A 468 43.05 17.22 -33.09
CA LEU A 468 42.67 17.69 -34.42
C LEU A 468 43.00 19.17 -34.63
N TYR A 469 42.33 20.07 -33.91
CA TYR A 469 42.46 21.52 -34.06
C TYR A 469 42.04 22.24 -32.79
N SER A 470 42.40 23.52 -32.68
CA SER A 470 42.01 24.37 -31.55
C SER A 470 41.06 25.47 -32.03
N THR A 471 40.07 25.84 -31.22
CA THR A 471 39.21 27.00 -31.47
C THR A 471 39.29 28.02 -30.34
N ASN A 472 39.01 29.29 -30.66
CA ASN A 472 38.75 30.29 -29.64
C ASN A 472 37.30 30.15 -29.14
N ILE A 473 36.93 30.95 -28.14
CA ILE A 473 35.57 30.98 -27.58
C ILE A 473 34.47 31.35 -28.60
N LEU A 474 34.85 31.88 -29.76
CA LEU A 474 33.94 32.23 -30.85
C LEU A 474 33.90 31.14 -31.95
N GLY A 475 34.48 29.96 -31.70
CA GLY A 475 34.49 28.83 -32.63
C GLY A 475 35.44 28.96 -33.82
N LYS A 476 36.23 30.04 -33.90
CA LYS A 476 37.23 30.23 -34.97
C LYS A 476 38.44 29.33 -34.73
N LYS A 477 38.86 28.56 -35.74
CA LYS A 477 40.11 27.77 -35.68
C LYS A 477 41.32 28.69 -35.45
N ILE A 478 42.12 28.36 -34.46
CA ILE A 478 43.31 29.09 -34.01
C ILE A 478 44.50 28.14 -33.86
N SER A 479 45.70 28.69 -33.77
CA SER A 479 46.89 27.93 -33.39
C SER A 479 46.75 27.42 -31.96
N ARG A 480 47.11 26.15 -31.73
CA ARG A 480 47.12 25.53 -30.39
C ARG A 480 48.03 26.24 -29.39
N ASN A 481 49.06 26.93 -29.88
CA ASN A 481 50.11 27.55 -29.07
C ASN A 481 49.93 29.06 -28.89
N ILE A 482 48.79 29.62 -29.32
CA ILE A 482 48.49 31.04 -29.12
C ILE A 482 48.38 31.35 -27.63
N LYS A 483 48.90 32.50 -27.19
CA LYS A 483 49.07 32.83 -25.76
C LYS A 483 47.99 33.81 -25.29
N ASN A 484 47.81 33.89 -23.97
CA ASN A 484 46.93 34.84 -23.28
C ASN A 484 45.46 34.77 -23.71
N GLN A 485 44.98 33.58 -24.07
CA GLN A 485 43.59 33.36 -24.42
C GLN A 485 43.13 31.96 -24.06
N LEU A 486 41.80 31.81 -23.89
CA LEU A 486 41.16 30.52 -23.69
C LEU A 486 41.13 29.75 -25.01
N ILE A 487 41.65 28.54 -24.98
CA ILE A 487 41.74 27.63 -26.11
C ILE A 487 40.87 26.42 -25.84
N ILE A 488 40.16 26.01 -26.86
CA ILE A 488 39.31 24.82 -26.89
C ILE A 488 39.99 23.82 -27.83
N ASP A 489 40.77 22.89 -27.28
CA ASP A 489 41.44 21.83 -28.05
C ASP A 489 40.40 20.74 -28.38
N VAL A 490 40.17 20.48 -29.68
CA VAL A 490 39.24 19.45 -30.17
C VAL A 490 40.02 18.23 -30.63
N TYR A 491 39.59 17.05 -30.20
CA TYR A 491 40.22 15.77 -30.49
C TYR A 491 39.37 14.93 -31.45
N ASN A 492 39.97 13.92 -32.06
CA ASN A 492 39.34 13.07 -33.08
C ASN A 492 38.20 12.20 -32.54
N ASP A 493 38.22 11.94 -31.25
CA ASP A 493 37.14 11.30 -30.49
C ASP A 493 36.00 12.28 -30.11
N GLY A 494 36.07 13.53 -30.58
CA GLY A 494 35.12 14.58 -30.26
C GLY A 494 35.32 15.21 -28.88
N SER A 495 36.29 14.73 -28.09
CA SER A 495 36.57 15.32 -26.78
C SER A 495 37.16 16.71 -26.92
N VAL A 496 36.88 17.55 -25.91
CA VAL A 496 37.25 18.95 -25.91
C VAL A 496 37.95 19.33 -24.61
N ILE A 497 39.17 19.87 -24.68
CA ILE A 497 39.91 20.38 -23.52
C ILE A 497 39.95 21.90 -23.58
N LYS A 498 39.32 22.55 -22.58
CA LYS A 498 39.41 23.99 -22.37
C LYS A 498 40.65 24.31 -21.53
N ARG A 499 41.58 25.09 -22.05
CA ARG A 499 42.77 25.53 -21.31
C ARG A 499 43.14 26.97 -21.61
N PHE A 500 43.61 27.69 -20.60
CA PHE A 500 44.16 29.03 -20.76
C PHE A 500 45.68 28.93 -20.97
N ASN A 501 46.17 29.37 -22.14
CA ASN A 501 47.57 29.19 -22.48
C ASN A 501 48.44 30.35 -21.97
N ASN A 502 49.03 30.15 -20.79
CA ASN A 502 49.77 31.15 -20.01
C ASN A 502 51.30 31.17 -20.20
N ARG A 503 51.87 30.36 -21.11
CA ARG A 503 53.33 30.28 -21.31
C ARG A 503 53.78 30.52 -22.73
#